data_AF-A3DM57-F1
#
_entry.id   AF-A3DM57-F1
#
_cell.length_a   1.000
_cell.length_b   1.000
_cell.length_c   1.000
_cell.angle_alpha   90.00
_cell.angle_beta   90.00
_cell.angle_gamma   90.00
#
_symmetry.space_group_name_H-M   'P 1'
#
loop_
_entity.id
_entity.type
_entity.pdbx_description
1 polymer ?
#
loop_
_entity_poly.entity_id
_entity_poly.type
_entity_poly.pdbx_seq_one_letter_code
_entity_poly.pdbx_strand_id
1 'polypeptide(L)' 'MTKNLLGPRDPEGYYIVKAPQSLASIIVKRYRKQIELIEIGDEIIIRTKSRRVALSIIKVLERNRI' A
#
# COMPACT_ATOMS: atom_id res chain seq x y z
N MET A 1 12.51 -3.46 -13.34
CA MET A 1 13.27 -3.80 -12.10
C MET A 1 12.54 -3.25 -10.87
N THR A 2 11.57 -3.96 -10.29
CA THR A 2 10.78 -3.52 -9.11
C THR A 2 11.20 -4.21 -7.80
N LYS A 3 12.33 -4.95 -7.80
CA LYS A 3 12.71 -5.84 -6.70
C LYS A 3 13.07 -5.13 -5.38
N ASN A 4 13.39 -3.83 -5.39
CA ASN A 4 13.87 -3.10 -4.21
C ASN A 4 12.98 -1.94 -3.72
N LEU A 5 11.74 -1.79 -4.22
CA LEU A 5 10.85 -0.70 -3.76
C LEU A 5 10.19 -0.97 -2.40
N LEU A 6 10.17 -2.24 -1.96
CA LEU A 6 9.62 -2.62 -0.66
C LEU A 6 10.76 -2.87 0.32
N GLY A 7 10.73 -2.16 1.44
CA GLY A 7 11.54 -2.46 2.60
C GLY A 7 11.22 -3.83 3.22
N PRO A 8 11.92 -4.19 4.30
CA PRO A 8 11.61 -5.38 5.07
C PRO A 8 10.17 -5.32 5.61
N ARG A 9 9.61 -6.50 5.91
CA ARG A 9 8.33 -6.60 6.62
C ARG A 9 8.45 -6.02 8.02
N ASP A 10 7.34 -5.54 8.56
CA ASP A 10 7.23 -5.19 9.97
C ASP A 10 7.35 -6.45 10.87
N PRO A 11 7.49 -6.28 12.21
CA PRO A 11 7.58 -7.40 13.14
C PRO A 11 6.38 -8.36 13.09
N GLU A 12 5.22 -7.89 12.63
CA GLU A 12 4.00 -8.70 12.47
C GLU A 12 3.93 -9.43 11.10
N GLY A 13 4.94 -9.25 10.24
CA GLY A 13 5.07 -9.92 8.94
C GLY A 13 4.34 -9.22 7.78
N TYR A 14 3.92 -7.97 7.94
CA TYR A 14 3.26 -7.17 6.91
C TYR A 14 4.26 -6.33 6.12
N TYR A 15 3.98 -6.16 4.84
CA TYR A 15 4.52 -5.06 4.05
C TYR A 15 3.66 -3.83 4.29
N ILE A 16 4.33 -2.69 4.51
CA ILE A 16 3.70 -1.41 4.77
C ILE A 16 3.92 -0.49 3.57
N VAL A 17 2.85 0.14 3.09
CA VAL A 17 2.89 1.16 2.03
C VAL A 17 2.15 2.40 2.53
N LYS A 18 2.79 3.57 2.46
CA LYS A 18 2.17 4.85 2.77
C LYS A 18 1.63 5.50 1.51
N ALA A 19 0.47 6.14 1.59
CA ALA A 19 -0.13 6.90 0.50
C ALA A 19 -0.93 8.09 1.03
N PRO A 20 -1.19 9.12 0.20
CA PRO A 20 -2.15 10.17 0.54
C PRO A 20 -3.57 9.62 0.75
N GLN A 21 -4.34 10.21 1.67
CA GLN A 21 -5.73 9.82 1.92
C GLN A 21 -6.63 9.98 0.69
N SER A 22 -6.31 10.91 -0.21
CA SER A 22 -7.02 11.10 -1.49
C SER A 22 -7.06 9.85 -2.37
N LEU A 23 -6.10 8.92 -2.20
CA LEU A 23 -6.03 7.66 -2.95
C LEU A 23 -6.70 6.48 -2.23
N ALA A 24 -7.19 6.66 -0.99
CA ALA A 24 -7.79 5.60 -0.17
C ALA A 24 -8.90 4.85 -0.91
N SER A 25 -9.86 5.59 -1.48
CA SER A 25 -11.01 5.03 -2.20
C SER A 25 -10.59 4.10 -3.35
N ILE A 26 -9.56 4.47 -4.09
CA ILE A 26 -9.05 3.69 -5.23
C ILE A 26 -8.40 2.40 -4.73
N ILE A 27 -7.58 2.49 -3.67
CA ILE A 27 -6.89 1.34 -3.08
C ILE A 27 -7.92 0.38 -2.45
N VAL A 28 -8.84 0.87 -1.63
CA VAL A 28 -9.88 0.04 -1.01
C VAL A 28 -10.70 -0.68 -2.07
N LYS A 29 -11.20 0.03 -3.09
CA LYS A 29 -12.01 -0.57 -4.16
C LYS A 29 -11.30 -1.74 -4.84
N ARG A 30 -9.99 -1.63 -5.05
CA ARG A 30 -9.20 -2.62 -5.79
C ARG A 30 -8.66 -3.76 -4.92
N TYR A 31 -8.43 -3.53 -3.62
CA TYR A 31 -7.70 -4.46 -2.76
C TYR A 31 -8.41 -4.81 -1.44
N ARG A 32 -9.66 -4.39 -1.21
CA ARG A 32 -10.43 -4.50 0.06
C ARG A 32 -10.24 -5.77 0.91
N LYS A 33 -10.05 -6.94 0.28
CA LYS A 33 -9.93 -8.24 0.97
C LYS A 33 -8.48 -8.72 1.17
N GLN A 34 -7.50 -7.93 0.77
CA GLN A 34 -6.08 -8.30 0.72
C GLN A 34 -5.19 -7.34 1.54
N ILE A 35 -5.80 -6.29 2.10
CA ILE A 35 -5.10 -5.22 2.80
C ILE A 35 -5.83 -4.85 4.08
N GLU A 36 -5.07 -4.33 5.03
CA GLU A 36 -5.57 -3.52 6.15
C GLU A 36 -5.22 -2.06 5.86
N LEU A 37 -6.12 -1.15 6.18
CA LEU A 37 -5.91 0.28 5.95
C LEU A 37 -6.10 1.01 7.28
N ILE A 38 -5.13 1.85 7.62
CA ILE A 38 -5.13 2.69 8.82
C ILE A 38 -5.02 4.14 8.35
N GLU A 39 -6.00 4.96 8.69
CA GLU A 39 -6.00 6.39 8.33
C GLU A 39 -5.29 7.19 9.43
N ILE A 40 -4.36 8.05 9.03
CA ILE A 40 -3.58 8.90 9.95
C ILE A 40 -3.48 10.30 9.33
N GLY A 41 -4.39 11.19 9.73
CA GLY A 41 -4.46 12.55 9.18
C GLY A 41 -4.65 12.51 7.66
N ASP A 42 -3.74 13.16 6.94
CA ASP A 42 -3.77 13.26 5.46
C ASP A 42 -3.13 12.05 4.75
N GLU A 43 -2.66 11.06 5.50
CA GLU A 43 -2.06 9.84 4.97
C GLU A 43 -2.86 8.59 5.34
N ILE A 44 -2.67 7.55 4.54
CA ILE A 44 -3.12 6.19 4.83
C ILE A 44 -1.92 5.26 4.87
N ILE A 45 -1.96 4.35 5.84
CA ILE A 45 -1.05 3.23 5.94
C ILE A 45 -1.78 1.99 5.44
N ILE A 46 -1.24 1.40 4.38
CA ILE A 46 -1.75 0.18 3.76
C ILE A 46 -0.84 -0.98 4.15
N ARG A 47 -1.38 -1.98 4.84
CA ARG A 47 -0.65 -3.16 5.29
C ARG A 47 -1.11 -4.39 4.50
N THR A 48 -0.18 -5.25 4.11
CA THR A 48 -0.52 -6.56 3.52
C THR A 48 0.59 -7.59 3.74
N LYS A 49 0.25 -8.85 4.02
CA LYS A 49 1.24 -9.94 4.10
C LYS A 49 1.79 -10.35 2.73
N SER A 50 1.09 -9.98 1.64
CA SER A 50 1.45 -10.35 0.27
C SER A 50 2.36 -9.33 -0.40
N ARG A 51 3.60 -9.75 -0.67
CA ARG A 51 4.58 -8.93 -1.40
C ARG A 51 4.06 -8.49 -2.77
N ARG A 52 3.33 -9.37 -3.46
CA ARG A 52 2.76 -9.10 -4.78
C ARG A 52 1.73 -7.97 -4.72
N VAL A 53 0.89 -7.98 -3.69
CA VAL A 53 -0.13 -6.95 -3.47
C VAL A 53 0.54 -5.62 -3.13
N ALA A 54 1.53 -5.62 -2.23
CA ALA A 54 2.27 -4.41 -1.88
C ALA A 54 2.97 -3.77 -3.11
N LEU A 55 3.64 -4.57 -3.95
CA LEU A 55 4.24 -4.06 -5.20
C LEU A 55 3.18 -3.55 -6.19
N SER A 56 2.02 -4.20 -6.25
CA SER A 56 0.91 -3.77 -7.12
C SER A 56 0.37 -2.40 -6.68
N ILE A 57 0.22 -2.19 -5.36
CA ILE A 57 -0.19 -0.92 -4.79
C ILE A 57 0.84 0.17 -5.12
N ILE A 58 2.14 -0.07 -4.89
CA ILE A 58 3.18 0.91 -5.23
C ILE A 58 3.08 1.35 -6.70
N LYS A 59 2.89 0.41 -7.63
CA LYS A 59 2.71 0.74 -9.05
C LYS A 59 1.46 1.59 -9.32
N VAL A 60 0.38 1.36 -8.58
CA VAL A 60 -0.83 2.19 -8.68
C VAL A 60 -0.55 3.59 -8.17
N LEU A 61 0.15 3.72 -7.04
CA LEU A 61 0.52 5.03 -6.47
C LEU A 61 1.44 5.81 -7.41
N GLU A 62 2.45 5.18 -7.99
CA GLU A 62 3.35 5.81 -8.97
C GLU A 62 2.61 6.34 -10.20
N ARG A 63 1.56 5.65 -10.67
CA ARG A 63 0.74 6.09 -11.81
C ARG A 63 -0.20 7.25 -11.48
N ASN A 64 -0.58 7.40 -10.21
CA ASN A 64 -1.53 8.42 -9.74
C ASN A 64 -0.85 9.58 -9.00
N ARG A 65 0.48 9.56 -8.88
CA ARG A 65 1.28 10.75 -8.59
C ARG A 65 1.25 11.65 -9.83
N ILE A 66 0.20 12.46 -9.93
CA ILE A 66 0.15 13.64 -10.80
C ILE A 66 1.01 14.73 -10.16
#